data_AF-A0A944JYM7-F1
#
_entry.id   AF-A0A944JYM7-F1
#
_cell.length_a   1.000
_cell.length_b   1.000
_cell.length_c   1.000
_cell.angle_alpha   90.00
_cell.angle_beta   90.00
_cell.angle_gamma   90.00
#
_symmetry.space_group_name_H-M   'P 1'
#
loop_
_entity.id
_entity.type
_entity.pdbx_description
1 polymer ?
#
loop_
_entity_poly.entity_id
_entity_poly.type
_entity_poly.pdbx_seq_one_letter_code
_entity_poly.pdbx_strand_id
1 'polypeptide(L)'
;MAARYTIGSGFVITALAVTLIALLIPVDNFGGRTAAAAGRPAAEDDGAGILSTAYGPLTPADRDFVRKVRLAGLWELPAGRQAQQRGTRAAIRTAGEHLVEGHTELDRQVIQAGQALGIDLPNQPSAQQQDWLSQLTRAKGDEYERLFIQLLRRAHGKVFALLAQVRAQTRNSMVRALATSANTTVLDHITVLEDSGLVDFDALSDATPAPVPSPPPSVRRSEVK
;
A
#
# COMPACT_ATOMS: atom_id res chain seq x y z
N MET A 1 -23.53 55.72 -18.69
CA MET A 1 -22.28 54.93 -18.65
C MET A 1 -21.76 54.89 -17.21
N ALA A 2 -21.14 53.77 -16.84
CA ALA A 2 -20.25 53.54 -15.68
C ALA A 2 -20.83 53.53 -14.24
N ALA A 3 -21.39 52.38 -13.81
CA ALA A 3 -21.49 52.03 -12.38
C ALA A 3 -21.72 50.51 -12.14
N ARG A 4 -21.10 49.61 -12.93
CA ARG A 4 -21.27 48.15 -12.77
C ARG A 4 -19.98 47.35 -12.57
N TYR A 5 -18.82 48.00 -12.57
CA TYR A 5 -17.52 47.31 -12.48
C TYR A 5 -16.83 47.39 -11.12
N THR A 6 -17.31 48.21 -10.19
CA THR A 6 -16.67 48.38 -8.87
C THR A 6 -16.95 47.25 -7.88
N ILE A 7 -18.07 46.53 -8.01
CA ILE A 7 -18.44 45.44 -7.09
C ILE A 7 -17.65 44.17 -7.41
N GLY A 8 -17.32 43.91 -8.69
CA GLY A 8 -16.57 42.71 -9.10
C GLY A 8 -15.08 42.74 -8.72
N SER A 9 -14.44 43.91 -8.78
CA SER A 9 -13.02 44.05 -8.47
C SER A 9 -12.69 43.92 -6.98
N GLY A 10 -13.61 44.31 -6.08
CA GLY A 10 -13.43 44.17 -4.63
C GLY A 10 -13.34 42.71 -4.19
N PHE A 11 -14.23 41.85 -4.69
CA PHE A 11 -14.21 40.42 -4.39
C PHE A 11 -12.94 39.72 -4.91
N VAL A 12 -12.48 40.06 -6.10
CA VAL A 12 -11.26 39.47 -6.68
C VAL A 12 -10.01 39.86 -5.90
N ILE A 13 -9.90 41.13 -5.47
CA ILE A 13 -8.75 41.60 -4.68
C ILE A 13 -8.76 40.98 -3.28
N THR A 14 -9.94 40.82 -2.67
CA THR A 14 -10.07 40.20 -1.34
C THR A 14 -9.77 38.70 -1.40
N ALA A 15 -10.20 38.00 -2.45
CA ALA A 15 -9.86 36.60 -2.69
C ALA A 15 -8.36 36.38 -2.94
N LEU A 16 -7.69 37.31 -3.65
CA LEU A 16 -6.23 37.29 -3.86
C LEU A 16 -5.43 37.59 -2.59
N ALA A 17 -5.93 38.47 -1.72
CA ALA A 17 -5.29 38.75 -0.44
C ALA A 17 -5.37 37.55 0.52
N VAL A 18 -6.50 36.83 0.53
CA VAL A 18 -6.67 35.60 1.34
C VAL A 18 -5.77 34.46 0.86
N THR A 19 -5.54 34.30 -0.45
CA THR A 19 -4.59 33.29 -0.96
C THR A 19 -3.14 33.64 -0.67
N LEU A 20 -2.75 34.93 -0.64
CA LEU A 20 -1.40 35.33 -0.24
C LEU A 20 -1.13 35.05 1.25
N ILE A 21 -2.13 35.20 2.13
CA ILE A 21 -1.99 34.89 3.57
C ILE A 21 -1.85 33.37 3.79
N ALA A 22 -2.50 32.53 2.97
CA ALA A 22 -2.34 31.08 3.04
C ALA A 22 -0.92 30.59 2.70
N LEU A 23 -0.14 31.35 1.92
CA LEU A 23 1.28 31.06 1.61
C LEU A 23 2.24 31.41 2.76
N LEU A 24 1.79 32.19 3.76
CA LEU A 24 2.59 32.55 4.94
C LEU A 24 2.40 31.58 6.10
N ILE A 25 1.51 30.57 5.97
CA ILE A 25 1.40 29.49 6.95
C ILE A 25 2.66 28.61 6.80
N PRO A 26 3.50 28.48 7.84
CA PRO A 26 4.68 27.62 7.78
C PRO A 26 4.27 26.20 7.40
N VAL A 27 4.92 25.61 6.40
CA VAL A 27 4.72 24.21 5.98
C VAL A 27 4.91 23.22 7.14
N ASP A 28 5.60 23.62 8.20
CA ASP A 28 5.77 22.86 9.43
C ASP A 28 4.45 22.63 10.20
N ASN A 29 3.42 23.46 9.97
CA ASN A 29 2.07 23.27 10.54
C ASN A 29 1.24 22.21 9.80
N PHE A 30 1.66 21.75 8.60
CA PHE A 30 0.96 20.73 7.82
C PHE A 30 1.40 19.29 8.10
N GLY A 31 2.23 19.07 9.13
CA GLY A 31 2.83 17.77 9.34
C GLY A 31 3.41 17.56 10.73
N GLY A 32 2.54 17.53 11.73
CA GLY A 32 2.83 16.88 13.00
C GLY A 32 3.10 15.38 12.77
N ARG A 33 4.34 15.06 12.40
CA ARG A 33 4.90 13.72 12.44
C ARG A 33 4.87 13.25 13.88
N THR A 34 3.88 12.46 14.31
CA THR A 34 4.05 11.56 15.49
C THR A 34 2.91 10.59 15.80
N ALA A 35 1.70 10.68 15.23
CA ALA A 35 0.62 9.75 15.64
C ALA A 35 0.24 8.67 14.61
N ALA A 36 0.35 8.94 13.30
CA ALA A 36 -0.12 8.00 12.27
C ALA A 36 0.88 6.89 11.89
N ALA A 37 2.05 6.85 12.54
CA ALA A 37 3.13 5.90 12.20
C ALA A 37 3.11 4.61 13.04
N ALA A 38 2.33 4.55 14.12
CA ALA A 38 2.38 3.47 15.12
C ALA A 38 1.81 2.10 14.65
N GLY A 39 1.57 1.90 13.36
CA GLY A 39 1.05 0.63 12.82
C GLY A 39 1.31 0.40 11.33
N ARG A 40 2.14 1.24 10.69
CA ARG A 40 2.50 1.00 9.27
C ARG A 40 3.65 0.00 9.22
N PRO A 41 3.62 -1.00 8.32
CA PRO A 41 4.81 -1.81 8.09
C PRO A 41 5.91 -0.86 7.60
N ALA A 42 6.91 -0.63 8.46
CA ALA A 42 8.11 0.07 8.07
C ALA A 42 8.77 -0.69 6.92
N ALA A 43 9.42 0.03 6.00
CA ALA A 43 10.25 -0.61 5.00
C ALA A 43 11.34 -1.42 5.72
N GLU A 44 11.54 -2.68 5.33
CA GLU A 44 12.59 -3.50 5.90
C GLU A 44 13.94 -3.05 5.33
N ASP A 45 14.88 -2.68 6.22
CA ASP A 45 16.25 -2.34 5.84
C ASP A 45 17.10 -3.62 5.81
N ASP A 46 17.75 -3.86 4.66
CA ASP A 46 18.64 -5.00 4.44
C ASP A 46 20.12 -4.67 4.76
N GLY A 47 20.40 -3.48 5.29
CA GLY A 47 21.74 -3.07 5.72
C GLY A 47 22.67 -2.64 4.59
N ALA A 48 22.23 -2.69 3.34
CA ALA A 48 23.04 -2.27 2.19
C ALA A 48 23.08 -0.74 1.97
N GLY A 49 22.37 0.04 2.80
CA GLY A 49 22.33 1.50 2.68
C GLY A 49 21.73 1.98 1.36
N ILE A 50 22.15 3.17 0.90
CA ILE A 50 21.73 3.72 -0.39
C ILE A 50 22.76 3.35 -1.45
N LEU A 51 22.31 2.67 -2.50
CA LEU A 51 23.17 2.23 -3.61
C LEU A 51 23.03 3.20 -4.80
N SER A 52 24.12 3.43 -5.52
CA SER A 52 24.08 4.17 -6.79
C SER A 52 23.78 3.20 -7.94
N THR A 53 22.82 3.55 -8.81
CA THR A 53 22.45 2.76 -9.98
C THR A 53 22.32 3.65 -11.21
N ALA A 54 22.26 3.05 -12.41
CA ALA A 54 21.98 3.77 -13.66
C ALA A 54 20.60 4.47 -13.67
N TYR A 55 19.71 4.09 -12.75
CA TYR A 55 18.34 4.61 -12.63
C TYR A 55 18.18 5.64 -11.51
N GLY A 56 19.26 6.02 -10.83
CA GLY A 56 19.25 6.89 -9.66
C GLY A 56 19.52 6.16 -8.34
N PRO A 57 19.49 6.85 -7.19
CA PRO A 57 19.81 6.25 -5.91
C PRO A 57 18.73 5.21 -5.53
N LEU A 58 19.18 4.03 -5.14
CA LEU A 58 18.35 2.90 -4.72
C LEU A 58 18.42 2.77 -3.19
N THR A 59 17.33 3.15 -2.53
CA THR A 59 17.22 3.14 -1.07
C THR A 59 16.82 1.75 -0.53
N PRO A 60 16.96 1.50 0.79
CA PRO A 60 16.41 0.28 1.40
C PRO A 60 14.90 0.12 1.16
N ALA A 61 14.15 1.22 1.24
CA ALA A 61 12.71 1.23 0.98
C ALA A 61 12.36 0.84 -0.46
N ASP A 62 13.20 1.22 -1.43
CA ASP A 62 13.02 0.81 -2.82
C ASP A 62 13.22 -0.71 -2.98
N ARG A 63 14.26 -1.28 -2.35
CA ARG A 63 14.55 -2.72 -2.44
C ARG A 63 13.47 -3.56 -1.78
N ASP A 64 13.05 -3.18 -0.58
CA ASP A 64 11.94 -3.81 0.14
C ASP A 64 10.65 -3.74 -0.68
N PHE A 65 10.36 -2.59 -1.30
CA PHE A 65 9.20 -2.44 -2.18
C PHE A 65 9.22 -3.44 -3.35
N VAL A 66 10.34 -3.55 -4.07
CA VAL A 66 10.46 -4.51 -5.18
C VAL A 66 10.23 -5.95 -4.68
N ARG A 67 10.82 -6.35 -3.54
CA ARG A 67 10.58 -7.67 -2.94
C ARG A 67 9.11 -7.90 -2.57
N LYS A 68 8.44 -6.90 -2.02
CA LYS A 68 7.01 -6.97 -1.63
C LYS A 68 6.09 -7.08 -2.85
N VAL A 69 6.39 -6.40 -3.95
CA VAL A 69 5.64 -6.58 -5.21
C VAL A 69 5.77 -8.01 -5.71
N ARG A 70 6.98 -8.60 -5.65
CA ARG A 70 7.19 -10.02 -6.00
C ARG A 70 6.41 -10.95 -5.07
N LEU A 71 6.47 -10.73 -3.76
CA LEU A 71 5.72 -11.52 -2.79
C LEU A 71 4.21 -11.46 -3.06
N ALA A 72 3.66 -10.31 -3.45
CA ALA A 72 2.25 -10.19 -3.80
C ALA A 72 1.87 -11.11 -4.98
N GLY A 73 2.62 -11.07 -6.08
CA GLY A 73 2.38 -11.94 -7.23
C GLY A 73 2.43 -13.44 -6.90
N LEU A 74 3.34 -13.85 -6.00
CA LEU A 74 3.52 -15.26 -5.63
C LEU A 74 2.29 -15.90 -4.96
N TRP A 75 1.41 -15.12 -4.32
CA TRP A 75 0.20 -15.64 -3.69
C TRP A 75 -1.10 -15.18 -4.36
N GLU A 76 -1.13 -13.99 -4.96
CA GLU A 76 -2.34 -13.47 -5.60
C GLU A 76 -2.62 -14.13 -6.95
N LEU A 77 -1.58 -14.57 -7.67
CA LEU A 77 -1.77 -15.38 -8.89
C LEU A 77 -2.49 -16.71 -8.61
N PRO A 78 -2.03 -17.57 -7.67
CA PRO A 78 -2.77 -18.79 -7.35
C PRO A 78 -4.14 -18.50 -6.70
N ALA A 79 -4.27 -17.46 -5.86
CA ALA A 79 -5.57 -17.09 -5.29
C ALA A 79 -6.58 -16.65 -6.37
N GLY A 80 -6.15 -15.82 -7.33
CA GLY A 80 -6.98 -15.38 -8.45
C GLY A 80 -7.42 -16.55 -9.33
N ARG A 81 -6.50 -17.48 -9.65
CA ARG A 81 -6.85 -18.73 -10.35
C ARG A 81 -7.86 -19.58 -9.59
N GLN A 82 -7.73 -19.68 -8.26
CA GLN A 82 -8.75 -20.36 -7.45
C GLN A 82 -10.10 -19.66 -7.57
N ALA A 83 -10.16 -18.33 -7.54
CA ALA A 83 -11.42 -17.58 -7.65
C ALA A 83 -12.08 -17.73 -9.03
N GLN A 84 -11.30 -17.74 -10.11
CA GLN A 84 -11.81 -18.06 -11.46
C GLN A 84 -12.46 -19.45 -11.53
N GLN A 85 -11.84 -20.44 -10.88
CA GLN A 85 -12.30 -21.84 -10.94
C GLN A 85 -13.44 -22.16 -9.96
N ARG A 86 -13.40 -21.55 -8.77
CA ARG A 86 -14.24 -21.93 -7.63
C ARG A 86 -15.31 -20.90 -7.28
N GLY A 87 -15.19 -19.67 -7.82
CA GLY A 87 -16.19 -18.63 -7.63
C GLY A 87 -17.51 -19.04 -8.25
N THR A 88 -18.56 -19.02 -7.44
CA THR A 88 -19.95 -19.23 -7.83
C THR A 88 -20.61 -17.92 -8.27
N ARG A 89 -20.25 -16.80 -7.63
CA ARG A 89 -20.67 -15.44 -8.03
C ARG A 89 -19.83 -14.91 -9.18
N ALA A 90 -20.46 -14.21 -10.12
CA ALA A 90 -19.77 -13.58 -11.25
C ALA A 90 -18.69 -12.60 -10.77
N ALA A 91 -18.99 -11.78 -9.76
CA ALA A 91 -18.04 -10.84 -9.19
C ALA A 91 -16.76 -11.50 -8.63
N ILE A 92 -16.85 -12.74 -8.11
CA ILE A 92 -15.66 -13.46 -7.62
C ILE A 92 -14.79 -13.93 -8.77
N ARG A 93 -15.39 -14.40 -9.86
CA ARG A 93 -14.64 -14.78 -11.07
C ARG A 93 -13.98 -13.57 -11.70
N THR A 94 -14.70 -12.44 -11.81
CA THR A 94 -14.16 -11.15 -12.28
C THR A 94 -13.01 -10.67 -11.40
N ALA A 95 -13.16 -10.68 -10.07
CA ALA A 95 -12.06 -10.34 -9.18
C ALA A 95 -10.85 -11.27 -9.40
N GLY A 96 -11.08 -12.57 -9.58
CA GLY A 96 -10.02 -13.52 -9.91
C GLY A 96 -9.32 -13.24 -11.24
N GLU A 97 -10.05 -12.82 -12.27
CA GLU A 97 -9.50 -12.40 -13.57
C GLU A 97 -8.59 -11.19 -13.43
N HIS A 98 -9.08 -10.13 -12.78
CA HIS A 98 -8.31 -8.90 -12.55
C HIS A 98 -7.01 -9.19 -11.78
N LEU A 99 -7.06 -10.00 -10.71
CA LEU A 99 -5.85 -10.41 -9.98
C LEU A 99 -4.84 -11.12 -10.88
N VAL A 100 -5.30 -12.06 -11.71
CA VAL A 100 -4.41 -12.81 -12.59
C VAL A 100 -3.77 -11.91 -13.63
N GLU A 101 -4.55 -11.04 -14.27
CA GLU A 101 -4.05 -10.11 -15.28
C GLU A 101 -3.07 -9.10 -14.69
N GLY A 102 -3.50 -8.40 -13.63
CA GLY A 102 -2.71 -7.39 -12.95
C GLY A 102 -1.40 -7.95 -12.40
N HIS A 103 -1.44 -9.09 -11.70
CA HIS A 103 -0.22 -9.69 -11.18
C HIS A 103 0.66 -10.35 -12.23
N THR A 104 0.13 -10.83 -13.36
CA THR A 104 0.99 -11.37 -14.43
C THR A 104 1.90 -10.28 -14.99
N GLU A 105 1.35 -9.09 -15.23
CA GLU A 105 2.14 -7.97 -15.74
C GLU A 105 3.08 -7.39 -14.67
N LEU A 106 2.62 -7.23 -13.43
CA LEU A 106 3.50 -6.80 -12.33
C LEU A 106 4.63 -7.78 -12.07
N ASP A 107 4.39 -9.08 -12.22
CA ASP A 107 5.42 -10.10 -12.01
C ASP A 107 6.54 -10.01 -13.06
N ARG A 108 6.16 -9.77 -14.31
CA ARG A 108 7.11 -9.49 -15.39
C ARG A 108 7.96 -8.26 -15.08
N GLN A 109 7.32 -7.17 -14.67
CA GLN A 109 8.00 -5.90 -14.36
C GLN A 109 8.93 -6.01 -13.15
N VAL A 110 8.49 -6.70 -12.08
CA VAL A 110 9.28 -6.82 -10.85
C VAL A 110 10.50 -7.71 -11.04
N ILE A 111 10.39 -8.79 -11.85
CA ILE A 111 11.55 -9.62 -12.22
C ILE A 111 12.57 -8.79 -13.00
N GLN A 112 12.11 -8.01 -13.99
CA GLN A 112 12.98 -7.13 -14.75
C GLN A 112 13.67 -6.08 -13.86
N ALA A 113 12.93 -5.47 -12.93
CA ALA A 113 13.49 -4.50 -11.98
C ALA A 113 14.50 -5.17 -11.03
N GLY A 114 14.20 -6.36 -10.51
CA GLY A 114 15.11 -7.10 -9.65
C GLY A 114 16.44 -7.42 -10.33
N GLN A 115 16.39 -7.91 -11.57
CA GLN A 115 17.59 -8.17 -12.37
C GLN A 115 18.41 -6.90 -12.63
N ALA A 116 17.76 -5.82 -13.07
CA ALA A 116 18.44 -4.57 -13.42
C ALA A 116 19.03 -3.83 -12.21
N LEU A 117 18.45 -4.02 -11.02
CA LEU A 117 18.87 -3.35 -9.78
C LEU A 117 19.69 -4.25 -8.86
N GLY A 118 19.94 -5.50 -9.25
CA GLY A 118 20.68 -6.48 -8.43
C GLY A 118 19.98 -6.82 -7.12
N ILE A 119 18.65 -6.89 -7.13
CA ILE A 119 17.83 -7.21 -5.95
C ILE A 119 17.47 -8.69 -5.99
N ASP A 120 17.85 -9.42 -4.94
CA ASP A 120 17.40 -10.79 -4.75
C ASP A 120 15.90 -10.84 -4.49
N LEU A 121 15.21 -11.60 -5.33
CA LEU A 121 13.76 -11.73 -5.29
C LEU A 121 13.34 -13.08 -4.67
N PRO A 122 12.30 -13.10 -3.82
CA PRO A 122 11.75 -14.34 -3.33
C PRO A 122 11.14 -15.16 -4.48
N ASN A 123 11.20 -16.48 -4.32
CA ASN A 123 10.67 -17.46 -5.26
C ASN A 123 9.49 -18.27 -4.70
N GLN A 124 9.11 -18.03 -3.44
CA GLN A 124 7.96 -18.64 -2.78
C GLN A 124 7.21 -17.60 -1.93
N PRO A 125 5.89 -17.78 -1.72
CA PRO A 125 5.14 -16.91 -0.81
C PRO A 125 5.71 -16.97 0.61
N SER A 126 5.54 -15.90 1.38
CA SER A 126 5.87 -15.90 2.80
C SER A 126 5.03 -16.92 3.58
N ALA A 127 5.45 -17.30 4.78
CA ALA A 127 4.69 -18.24 5.63
C ALA A 127 3.23 -17.79 5.85
N GLN A 128 3.01 -16.48 6.05
CA GLN A 128 1.68 -15.91 6.19
C GLN A 128 0.86 -16.02 4.89
N GLN A 129 1.46 -15.77 3.73
CA GLN A 129 0.78 -15.89 2.45
C GLN A 129 0.47 -17.34 2.09
N GLN A 130 1.34 -18.28 2.46
CA GLN A 130 1.07 -19.72 2.36
C GLN A 130 -0.11 -20.13 3.24
N ASP A 131 -0.20 -19.59 4.46
CA ASP A 131 -1.34 -19.82 5.34
C ASP A 131 -2.64 -19.26 4.75
N TRP A 132 -2.64 -18.04 4.19
CA TRP A 132 -3.81 -17.49 3.48
C TRP A 132 -4.27 -18.40 2.33
N LEU A 133 -3.35 -18.87 1.49
CA LEU A 133 -3.67 -19.82 0.42
C LEU A 133 -4.25 -21.13 0.97
N SER A 134 -3.74 -21.59 2.10
CA SER A 134 -4.22 -22.78 2.78
C SER A 134 -5.64 -22.60 3.31
N GLN A 135 -5.94 -21.47 3.95
CA GLN A 135 -7.29 -21.12 4.41
C GLN A 135 -8.27 -21.06 3.23
N LEU A 136 -7.90 -20.37 2.14
CA LEU A 136 -8.70 -20.32 0.91
C LEU A 136 -8.97 -21.71 0.34
N THR A 137 -7.96 -22.57 0.30
CA THR A 137 -8.09 -23.95 -0.22
C THR A 137 -9.07 -24.78 0.61
N ARG A 138 -9.12 -24.59 1.93
CA ARG A 138 -10.02 -25.33 2.83
C ARG A 138 -11.46 -24.82 2.82
N ALA A 139 -11.65 -23.50 2.74
CA ALA A 139 -12.97 -22.87 2.75
C ALA A 139 -13.80 -23.30 1.52
N LYS A 140 -15.14 -23.30 1.62
CA LYS A 140 -16.03 -23.73 0.52
C LYS A 140 -17.23 -22.80 0.37
N GLY A 141 -17.80 -22.76 -0.84
CA GLY A 141 -19.03 -22.01 -1.13
C GLY A 141 -18.95 -20.55 -0.68
N ASP A 142 -19.98 -20.08 0.02
CA ASP A 142 -20.06 -18.69 0.51
C ASP A 142 -18.96 -18.32 1.51
N GLU A 143 -18.43 -19.27 2.28
CA GLU A 143 -17.32 -19.03 3.20
C GLU A 143 -16.04 -18.70 2.41
N TYR A 144 -15.77 -19.45 1.34
CA TYR A 144 -14.63 -19.22 0.46
C TYR A 144 -14.67 -17.81 -0.13
N GLU A 145 -15.82 -17.40 -0.67
CA GLU A 145 -15.94 -16.12 -1.36
C GLU A 145 -15.79 -14.93 -0.40
N ARG A 146 -16.38 -15.00 0.80
CA ARG A 146 -16.18 -13.97 1.83
C ARG A 146 -14.73 -13.90 2.28
N LEU A 147 -14.10 -15.06 2.55
CA LEU A 147 -12.71 -15.11 2.97
C LEU A 147 -11.77 -14.54 1.89
N PHE A 148 -11.99 -14.88 0.63
CA PHE A 148 -11.25 -14.37 -0.52
C PHE A 148 -11.30 -12.84 -0.59
N ILE A 149 -12.50 -12.27 -0.57
CA ILE A 149 -12.71 -10.81 -0.63
C ILE A 149 -12.06 -10.11 0.56
N GLN A 150 -12.30 -10.60 1.79
CA GLN A 150 -11.79 -9.95 2.98
C GLN A 150 -10.26 -9.98 3.08
N LEU A 151 -9.63 -11.12 2.76
CA LEU A 151 -8.17 -11.24 2.80
C LEU A 151 -7.51 -10.28 1.81
N LEU A 152 -7.93 -10.31 0.55
CA LEU A 152 -7.32 -9.48 -0.49
C LEU A 152 -7.60 -8.00 -0.27
N ARG A 153 -8.83 -7.62 0.10
CA ARG A 153 -9.16 -6.22 0.32
C ARG A 153 -8.35 -5.63 1.48
N ARG A 154 -8.17 -6.40 2.56
CA ARG A 154 -7.31 -6.02 3.70
C ARG A 154 -5.84 -5.93 3.29
N ALA A 155 -5.34 -6.90 2.51
CA ALA A 155 -3.96 -6.90 2.03
C ALA A 155 -3.68 -5.66 1.16
N HIS A 156 -4.54 -5.38 0.17
CA HIS A 156 -4.41 -4.21 -0.69
C HIS A 156 -4.50 -2.88 0.06
N GLY A 157 -5.38 -2.77 1.06
CA GLY A 157 -5.45 -1.57 1.90
C GLY A 157 -4.12 -1.26 2.61
N LYS A 158 -3.43 -2.28 3.11
CA LYS A 158 -2.10 -2.13 3.73
C LYS A 158 -1.03 -1.76 2.70
N VAL A 159 -1.03 -2.42 1.54
CA VAL A 159 -0.04 -2.22 0.48
C VAL A 159 -0.19 -0.84 -0.18
N PHE A 160 -1.41 -0.31 -0.32
CA PHE A 160 -1.65 1.00 -0.93
C PHE A 160 -0.94 2.14 -0.18
N ALA A 161 -0.90 2.09 1.15
CA ALA A 161 -0.18 3.08 1.94
C ALA A 161 1.35 3.04 1.70
N LEU A 162 1.93 1.83 1.64
CA LEU A 162 3.35 1.64 1.34
C LEU A 162 3.68 2.12 -0.08
N LEU A 163 2.85 1.74 -1.05
CA LEU A 163 2.99 2.16 -2.44
C LEU A 163 2.98 3.69 -2.59
N ALA A 164 2.03 4.36 -1.94
CA ALA A 164 1.97 5.82 -1.95
C ALA A 164 3.24 6.45 -1.37
N GLN A 165 3.77 5.90 -0.28
CA GLN A 165 5.03 6.36 0.31
C GLN A 165 6.21 6.20 -0.66
N VAL A 166 6.40 5.01 -1.23
CA VAL A 166 7.47 4.75 -2.21
C VAL A 166 7.33 5.66 -3.41
N ARG A 167 6.11 5.80 -3.95
CA ARG A 167 5.83 6.69 -5.09
C ARG A 167 6.14 8.15 -4.75
N ALA A 168 5.92 8.60 -3.53
CA ALA A 168 6.27 9.95 -3.12
C ALA A 168 7.79 10.16 -2.98
N GLN A 169 8.52 9.16 -2.49
CA GLN A 169 9.90 9.35 -2.01
C GLN A 169 10.98 8.90 -2.98
N THR A 170 10.75 7.83 -3.76
CA THR A 170 11.79 7.20 -4.57
C THR A 170 12.40 8.19 -5.56
N ARG A 171 13.71 8.16 -5.74
CA ARG A 171 14.39 8.88 -6.83
C ARG A 171 14.92 7.93 -7.89
N ASN A 172 14.66 6.63 -7.74
CA ASN A 172 15.02 5.63 -8.73
C ASN A 172 13.91 5.55 -9.80
N SER A 173 14.25 5.81 -11.06
CA SER A 173 13.28 5.88 -12.16
C SER A 173 12.61 4.54 -12.46
N MET A 174 13.32 3.43 -12.28
CA MET A 174 12.78 2.08 -12.50
C MET A 174 11.81 1.68 -11.40
N VAL A 175 12.16 1.95 -10.14
CA VAL A 175 11.28 1.72 -8.99
C VAL A 175 10.05 2.62 -9.08
N ARG A 176 10.21 3.87 -9.52
CA ARG A 176 9.11 4.80 -9.77
C ARG A 176 8.14 4.30 -10.85
N ALA A 177 8.64 3.68 -11.91
CA ALA A 177 7.81 3.07 -12.94
C ALA A 177 7.02 1.87 -12.36
N LEU A 178 7.71 0.95 -11.67
CA LEU A 178 7.07 -0.19 -11.02
C LEU A 178 5.99 0.24 -10.01
N ALA A 179 6.28 1.24 -9.19
CA ALA A 179 5.32 1.81 -8.24
C ALA A 179 4.11 2.46 -8.92
N THR A 180 4.28 2.99 -10.14
CA THR A 180 3.16 3.53 -10.92
C THR A 180 2.24 2.41 -11.39
N SER A 181 2.79 1.36 -12.00
CA SER A 181 2.01 0.18 -12.42
C SER A 181 1.30 -0.46 -11.23
N ALA A 182 2.02 -0.68 -10.13
CA ALA A 182 1.47 -1.30 -8.93
C ALA A 182 0.36 -0.46 -8.29
N ASN A 183 0.44 0.87 -8.32
CA ASN A 183 -0.65 1.74 -7.89
C ASN A 183 -1.92 1.53 -8.72
N THR A 184 -1.79 1.50 -10.04
CA THR A 184 -2.94 1.27 -10.94
C THR A 184 -3.58 -0.08 -10.65
N THR A 185 -2.76 -1.14 -10.57
CA THR A 185 -3.24 -2.51 -10.29
C THR A 185 -3.91 -2.62 -8.93
N VAL A 186 -3.32 -2.07 -7.86
CA VAL A 186 -3.90 -2.17 -6.51
C VAL A 186 -5.22 -1.41 -6.39
N LEU A 187 -5.34 -0.24 -7.04
CA LEU A 187 -6.61 0.51 -7.05
C LEU A 187 -7.69 -0.23 -7.83
N ASP A 188 -7.35 -0.82 -8.98
CA ASP A 188 -8.25 -1.68 -9.74
C ASP A 188 -8.74 -2.87 -8.90
N HIS A 189 -7.82 -3.59 -8.25
CA HIS A 189 -8.16 -4.72 -7.40
C HIS A 189 -9.06 -4.32 -6.22
N ILE A 190 -8.75 -3.20 -5.54
CA ILE A 190 -9.62 -2.67 -4.47
C ILE A 190 -11.03 -2.43 -5.01
N THR A 191 -11.16 -1.81 -6.18
CA THR A 191 -12.44 -1.48 -6.80
C THR A 191 -13.24 -2.74 -7.09
N VAL A 192 -12.67 -3.72 -7.80
CA VAL A 192 -13.40 -4.95 -8.16
C VAL A 192 -13.75 -5.82 -6.95
N LEU A 193 -12.93 -5.78 -5.89
CA LEU A 193 -13.24 -6.47 -4.64
C LEU A 193 -14.39 -5.79 -3.90
N GLU A 194 -14.43 -4.46 -3.86
CA GLU A 194 -15.53 -3.69 -3.26
C GLU A 194 -16.84 -3.85 -4.06
N ASP A 195 -16.76 -3.85 -5.39
CA ASP A 195 -17.89 -4.07 -6.30
C ASP A 195 -18.53 -5.46 -6.16
N SER A 196 -17.83 -6.41 -5.53
CA SER A 196 -18.41 -7.72 -5.18
C SER A 196 -19.59 -7.61 -4.20
N GLY A 197 -19.69 -6.50 -3.45
CA GLY A 197 -20.68 -6.29 -2.40
C GLY A 197 -20.46 -7.19 -1.17
N LEU A 198 -19.33 -7.89 -1.09
CA LEU A 198 -18.99 -8.80 0.01
C LEU A 198 -17.94 -8.24 0.97
N VAL A 199 -17.47 -7.02 0.75
CA VAL A 199 -16.52 -6.36 1.66
C VAL A 199 -17.23 -5.96 2.94
N ASP A 200 -16.75 -6.51 4.06
CA ASP A 200 -17.07 -6.02 5.41
C ASP A 200 -16.07 -4.92 5.77
N PHE A 201 -16.52 -3.66 5.65
CA PHE A 201 -15.73 -2.46 5.90
C PHE A 201 -15.48 -2.21 7.40
N ASP A 202 -16.38 -2.64 8.28
CA ASP A 202 -16.22 -2.49 9.73
C ASP A 202 -15.04 -3.33 10.22
N ALA A 203 -14.89 -4.54 9.66
CA ALA A 203 -13.73 -5.40 9.91
C ALA A 203 -12.40 -4.89 9.30
N LEU A 204 -12.40 -3.78 8.54
CA LEU A 204 -11.18 -3.12 8.06
C LEU A 204 -10.65 -2.08 9.06
N SER A 205 -11.52 -1.43 9.86
CA SER A 205 -11.15 -0.40 10.83
C SER A 205 -10.46 -0.93 12.09
N ASP A 206 -10.75 -2.17 12.50
CA ASP A 206 -10.19 -2.81 13.70
C ASP A 206 -8.69 -3.17 13.59
N ALA A 207 -8.04 -2.82 12.48
CA ALA A 207 -6.60 -2.96 12.29
C ALA A 207 -5.75 -1.85 12.96
N THR A 208 -6.36 -0.96 13.76
CA THR A 208 -5.62 -0.03 14.63
C THR A 208 -5.13 -0.82 15.86
N PRO A 209 -3.80 -0.93 16.13
CA PRO A 209 -3.34 -1.65 17.30
C PRO A 209 -3.90 -1.00 18.58
N ALA A 210 -4.47 -1.82 19.47
CA ALA A 210 -4.79 -1.39 20.82
C ALA A 210 -3.50 -0.85 21.50
N PRO A 211 -3.58 0.21 22.33
CA PRO A 211 -2.40 0.73 23.01
C PRO A 211 -1.83 -0.36 23.92
N VAL A 212 -0.55 -0.68 23.71
CA VAL A 212 0.18 -1.64 24.54
C VAL A 212 0.22 -1.09 25.97
N PRO A 213 -0.18 -1.86 27.01
CA PRO A 213 -0.07 -1.40 28.39
C PRO A 213 1.40 -1.12 28.73
N SER A 214 1.65 0.02 29.37
CA SER A 214 3.00 0.45 29.74
C SER A 214 3.70 -0.60 30.61
N PRO A 215 5.00 -0.87 30.41
CA PRO A 215 5.73 -1.77 31.28
C PRO A 215 5.79 -1.19 32.70
N PRO A 216 5.73 -2.03 33.75
CA PRO A 216 5.84 -1.56 35.13
C PRO A 216 7.22 -0.93 35.37
N PRO A 217 7.31 0.08 36.27
CA PRO A 217 8.56 0.80 36.51
C PRO A 217 9.65 -0.16 36.99
N SER A 218 10.81 -0.10 36.34
CA SER A 218 11.97 -0.92 36.67
C SER A 218 12.48 -0.59 38.07
N VAL A 219 12.47 -1.61 38.95
CA VAL A 219 13.06 -1.52 40.28
C VAL A 219 14.57 -1.37 40.13
N ARG A 220 15.07 -0.20 40.51
CA ARG A 220 16.50 0.13 40.52
C ARG A 220 17.18 -0.81 41.54
N ARG A 221 17.94 -1.81 41.08
CA ARG A 221 18.81 -2.62 41.96
C ARG A 221 19.91 -1.70 42.48
N SER A 222 19.86 -1.40 43.76
CA SER A 222 20.94 -0.74 44.50
C SER A 222 22.19 -1.61 44.51
N GLU A 223 23.30 -1.03 44.05
CA GLU A 223 24.64 -1.58 44.13
C GLU A 223 24.99 -1.91 45.59
N VAL A 224 25.48 -3.11 45.84
CA VAL A 224 26.13 -3.46 47.11
C VAL A 224 27.63 -3.53 46.85
N LYS A 225 28.30 -2.73 47.66
CA LYS A 225 29.74 -2.48 47.81
C LYS A 225 30.56 -3.76 48.03
#